data_AF-A0A2R6F378-F1
#
_entry.id   AF-A0A2R6F378-F1
#
_cell.length_a   1.000
_cell.length_b   1.000
_cell.length_c   1.000
_cell.angle_alpha   90.00
_cell.angle_beta   90.00
_cell.angle_gamma   90.00
#
_symmetry.space_group_name_H-M   'P 1'
#
loop_
_entity.id
_entity.type
_entity.pdbx_description
1 polymer ?
#
loop_
_entity_poly.entity_id
_entity_poly.type
_entity_poly.pdbx_seq_one_letter_code
_entity_poly.pdbx_strand_id
1 'polypeptide(L)' 'LPEEERSKRASMAASVYVGALVAGEERSQTAVADAAGVSRLSIQQRWKELIERVGLEAPDW' A
#
# COMPACT_ATOMS: atom_id res chain seq x y z
N LEU A 1 16.83 8.58 -7.21
CA LEU A 1 17.00 7.57 -6.14
C LEU A 1 17.36 6.23 -6.77
N PRO A 2 18.19 5.41 -6.12
CA PRO A 2 18.44 4.04 -6.53
C PRO A 2 17.14 3.23 -6.62
N GLU A 3 17.12 2.17 -7.43
CA GLU A 3 15.95 1.32 -7.61
C GLU A 3 15.52 0.62 -6.31
N GLU A 4 16.50 0.15 -5.53
CA GLU A 4 16.26 -0.48 -4.22
C GLU A 4 15.54 0.47 -3.25
N GLU A 5 15.92 1.75 -3.24
CA GLU A 5 15.31 2.76 -2.38
C GLU A 5 13.88 3.11 -2.83
N ARG A 6 13.63 3.14 -4.14
CA ARG A 6 12.25 3.27 -4.67
C ARG A 6 11.40 2.05 -4.31
N SER A 7 11.98 0.86 -4.33
CA SER A 7 11.32 -0.38 -3.94
C SER A 7 10.94 -0.36 -2.45
N LYS A 8 11.84 0.10 -1.57
CA LYS A 8 11.59 0.26 -0.12
C LYS A 8 10.40 1.19 0.15
N ARG A 9 10.37 2.37 -0.47
CA ARG A 9 9.25 3.32 -0.29
C ARG A 9 7.93 2.77 -0.81
N ALA A 10 7.93 2.09 -1.96
CA ALA A 10 6.73 1.46 -2.50
C ALA A 10 6.18 0.37 -1.56
N SER A 11 7.05 -0.48 -1.02
CA SER A 11 6.67 -1.53 -0.07
C SER A 11 6.16 -0.97 1.27
N MET A 12 6.82 0.08 1.78
CA MET A 12 6.36 0.80 2.96
C MET A 12 4.96 1.41 2.73
N ALA A 13 4.76 2.12 1.62
CA ALA A 13 3.48 2.75 1.30
C ALA A 13 2.34 1.72 1.18
N ALA A 14 2.61 0.58 0.52
CA ALA A 14 1.64 -0.51 0.45
C ALA A 14 1.32 -1.10 1.82
N SER A 15 2.32 -1.26 2.69
CA SER A 15 2.14 -1.76 4.06
C SER A 15 1.30 -0.80 4.91
N VAL A 16 1.52 0.50 4.80
CA VAL A 16 0.73 1.54 5.49
C VAL A 16 -0.72 1.52 5.01
N TYR A 17 -0.95 1.40 3.70
CA TYR A 17 -2.30 1.30 3.15
C TYR A 17 -3.04 0.06 3.68
N VAL A 18 -2.41 -1.12 3.69
CA VAL A 18 -3.01 -2.32 4.26
C VAL A 18 -3.24 -2.17 5.77
N GLY A 19 -2.30 -1.59 6.51
CA GLY A 19 -2.48 -1.32 7.94
C GLY A 19 -3.68 -0.43 8.23
N ALA A 20 -3.91 0.59 7.41
CA ALA A 20 -5.07 1.48 7.50
C ALA A 20 -6.40 0.73 7.25
N LEU A 21 -6.43 -0.17 6.27
CA LEU A 21 -7.59 -1.04 6.03
C LEU A 21 -7.87 -1.96 7.23
N VAL A 22 -6.82 -2.61 7.75
CA VAL A 22 -6.92 -3.52 8.92
C VAL A 22 -7.40 -2.79 10.17
N ALA A 23 -6.97 -1.55 10.36
CA ALA A 23 -7.38 -0.72 11.49
C ALA A 23 -8.79 -0.13 11.36
N GLY A 24 -9.45 -0.28 10.20
CA GLY A 24 -10.70 0.41 9.89
C GLY A 24 -10.54 1.92 9.71
N GLU A 25 -9.31 2.42 9.57
CA GLU A 25 -8.96 3.83 9.37
C GLU A 25 -8.75 4.11 7.89
N GLU A 26 -9.79 3.89 7.07
CA GLU A 26 -9.64 3.87 5.62
C GLU A 26 -9.00 5.15 5.06
N ARG A 27 -7.91 4.97 4.30
CA ARG A 27 -7.21 6.03 3.56
C ARG A 27 -7.14 5.63 2.09
N SER A 28 -7.34 6.58 1.19
CA SER A 28 -7.19 6.30 -0.25
C SER A 28 -5.74 5.98 -0.59
N GLN A 29 -5.53 5.10 -1.58
CA GLN A 29 -4.19 4.80 -2.09
C GLN A 29 -3.47 6.06 -2.58
N THR A 30 -4.21 7.02 -3.15
CA THR A 30 -3.66 8.31 -3.58
C THR A 30 -3.10 9.10 -2.40
N ALA A 31 -3.84 9.21 -1.29
CA ALA A 31 -3.37 9.95 -0.11
C ALA A 31 -2.10 9.34 0.49
N VAL A 32 -2.02 8.00 0.55
CA VAL A 32 -0.82 7.29 1.02
C VAL A 32 0.35 7.46 0.05
N ALA A 33 0.08 7.41 -1.26
CA ALA A 33 1.08 7.57 -2.31
C ALA A 33 1.70 8.97 -2.28
N ASP A 34 0.87 10.01 -2.16
CA ASP A 34 1.30 11.41 -2.09
C ASP A 34 2.16 11.65 -0.84
N ALA A 35 1.73 11.13 0.32
CA ALA A 35 2.50 11.24 1.56
C ALA A 35 3.85 10.51 1.51
N ALA A 36 3.91 9.36 0.83
CA ALA A 36 5.13 8.56 0.71
C ALA A 36 6.02 8.96 -0.48
N GLY A 37 5.56 9.88 -1.35
CA GLY A 37 6.27 10.28 -2.57
C GLY A 37 6.45 9.13 -3.56
N VAL A 38 5.43 8.28 -3.71
CA VAL A 38 5.40 7.17 -4.68
C VAL A 38 4.19 7.29 -5.61
N SER A 39 4.13 6.49 -6.66
CA SER A 39 2.93 6.45 -7.51
C SER A 39 1.81 5.66 -6.83
N ARG A 40 0.54 6.04 -7.05
CA ARG A 40 -0.62 5.22 -6.63
C ARG A 40 -0.50 3.78 -7.15
N LEU A 41 -0.03 3.60 -8.38
CA LEU A 41 0.16 2.29 -9.01
C LEU A 41 1.15 1.41 -8.23
N SER A 42 2.14 2.01 -7.56
CA SER A 42 3.10 1.27 -6.70
C SER A 42 2.40 0.58 -5.53
N ILE A 43 1.38 1.22 -4.95
CA ILE A 43 0.53 0.63 -3.91
C ILE A 43 -0.44 -0.37 -4.54
N GLN A 44 -1.10 0.01 -5.64
CA GLN A 44 -2.10 -0.81 -6.35
C GLN A 44 -1.58 -2.21 -6.70
N GLN A 45 -0.32 -2.32 -7.13
CA GLN A 45 0.29 -3.60 -7.51
C GLN A 45 0.68 -4.50 -6.33
N ARG A 46 0.70 -3.99 -5.08
CA ARG A 46 1.27 -4.70 -3.91
C ARG A 46 0.25 -4.99 -2.82
N TRP A 47 -0.81 -4.20 -2.70
CA TRP A 47 -1.69 -4.27 -1.52
C TRP A 47 -2.50 -5.58 -1.43
N LYS A 48 -2.95 -6.15 -2.56
CA LYS A 48 -3.78 -7.37 -2.57
C LYS A 48 -3.03 -8.55 -1.97
N GLU A 49 -1.80 -8.79 -2.42
CA GLU A 49 -0.96 -9.85 -1.86
C GLU A 49 -0.66 -9.62 -0.36
N LEU A 50 -0.52 -8.37 0.08
CA LEU A 50 -0.24 -8.05 1.48
C LEU A 50 -1.45 -8.30 2.39
N ILE A 51 -2.66 -7.95 1.95
CA ILE A 51 -3.88 -8.17 2.74
C ILE A 51 -4.24 -9.67 2.81
N GLU A 52 -4.03 -10.42 1.72
CA GLU A 52 -4.20 -11.87 1.69
C GLU A 52 -3.23 -12.58 2.65
N ARG A 53 -1.98 -12.11 2.76
CA ARG A 53 -0.97 -12.68 3.68
C ARG A 53 -1.33 -12.55 5.15
N VAL A 54 -2.18 -11.59 5.52
CA VAL A 54 -2.67 -11.44 6.90
C VAL A 54 -4.00 -12.16 7.13
N GLY A 55 -4.45 -12.98 6.16
CA GLY A 55 -5.66 -13.80 6.27
C GLY A 55 -6.96 -13.02 6.08
N LEU A 56 -6.89 -11.83 5.48
CA LEU A 56 -8.06 -11.00 5.18
C LEU A 56 -8.37 -11.05 3.68
N GLU A 57 -9.65 -11.02 3.34
CA GLU A 57 -10.09 -10.94 1.95
C GLU A 57 -9.93 -9.51 1.43
N ALA A 58 -9.37 -9.38 0.22
CA ALA A 58 -9.29 -8.11 -0.46
C ALA A 58 -10.71 -7.63 -0.83
N PRO A 59 -11.03 -6.34 -0.63
CA PRO A 59 -12.30 -5.80 -1.10
C PRO A 59 -12.42 -5.86 -2.64
N ASP A 60 -13.66 -6.04 -3.13
CA ASP A 60 -13.96 -6.24 -4.56
C ASP A 60 -14.13 -4.95 -5.38
N TRP A 61 -13.85 -3.78 -4.81
CA TRP A 61 -14.07 -2.47 -5.42
C TRP A 61 -12.86 -1.90 -6.17
#